data_AF-A0A1H7MQ27-F1
#
_entry.id   AF-A0A1H7MQ27-F1
#
_cell.length_a   1.000
_cell.length_b   1.000
_cell.length_c   1.000
_cell.angle_alpha   90.00
_cell.angle_beta   90.00
_cell.angle_gamma   90.00
#
_symmetry.space_group_name_H-M   'P 1'
#
loop_
_entity.id
_entity.type
_entity.pdbx_description
1 polymer ?
#
loop_
_entity_poly.entity_id
_entity_poly.type
_entity_poly.pdbx_seq_one_letter_code
_entity_poly.pdbx_strand_id
1 'polypeptide(L)'
;MLRASVQKTTGTAVDLRAVTDTGIDPGLPWGAELRDLATAMVTGQRLDESRDALIRAAGPRQAAAAVGVCANFEMMNHILDATGCPVPASLGFVADLLGVTRRH
;
A
#
# COMPACT_ATOMS: atom_id res chain seq x y z
N MET A 1 -7.22 4.81 10.61
CA MET A 1 -6.04 4.15 11.22
C MET A 1 -4.74 4.65 10.58
N LEU A 2 -4.47 4.42 9.28
CA LEU A 2 -3.17 4.76 8.64
C LEU A 2 -2.71 6.21 8.86
N ARG A 3 -3.54 7.22 8.56
CA ARG A 3 -3.19 8.64 8.77
C ARG A 3 -2.85 8.96 10.22
N ALA A 4 -3.63 8.42 11.17
CA ALA A 4 -3.41 8.64 12.59
C ALA A 4 -2.13 7.92 13.08
N SER A 5 -1.82 6.74 12.54
CA SER A 5 -0.57 6.03 12.82
C SER A 5 0.63 6.82 12.31
N VAL A 6 0.62 7.30 11.06
CA VAL A 6 1.70 8.10 10.50
C VAL A 6 1.91 9.39 11.30
N GLN A 7 0.83 10.12 11.62
CA GLN A 7 0.92 11.33 12.43
C GLN A 7 1.53 11.06 13.82
N LYS A 8 1.14 9.96 14.47
CA LYS A 8 1.67 9.60 15.80
C LYS A 8 3.12 9.12 15.76
N THR A 9 3.53 8.41 14.72
CA THR A 9 4.86 7.78 14.66
C THR A 9 5.92 8.69 14.03
N THR A 10 5.52 9.57 13.10
CA THR A 10 6.46 10.39 12.32
C THR A 10 6.27 11.89 12.54
N GLY A 11 5.16 12.32 13.18
CA GLY A 11 4.78 13.73 13.28
C GLY A 11 4.35 14.36 11.96
N THR A 12 4.35 13.62 10.86
CA THR A 12 4.11 14.14 9.50
C THR A 12 2.69 13.83 9.05
N ALA A 13 2.03 14.82 8.44
CA ALA A 13 0.75 14.63 7.78
C ALA A 13 1.00 14.12 6.35
N VAL A 14 0.55 12.89 6.06
CA VAL A 14 0.71 12.27 4.74
C VAL A 14 -0.63 12.25 4.00
N ASP A 15 -0.55 12.59 2.71
CA ASP A 15 -1.68 12.48 1.79
C ASP A 15 -1.86 11.03 1.34
N LEU A 16 -2.93 10.38 1.82
CA LEU A 16 -3.21 8.99 1.52
C LEU A 16 -3.62 8.76 0.05
N ARG A 17 -3.96 9.82 -0.69
CA ARG A 17 -4.18 9.71 -2.14
C ARG A 17 -2.92 9.28 -2.88
N ALA A 18 -1.74 9.44 -2.30
CA ALA A 18 -0.49 8.95 -2.87
C ALA A 18 -0.45 7.41 -3.06
N VAL A 19 -1.33 6.67 -2.39
CA VAL A 19 -1.49 5.21 -2.57
C VAL A 19 -2.14 4.87 -3.92
N THR A 20 -3.05 5.72 -4.40
CA THR A 20 -3.84 5.49 -5.63
C THR A 20 -3.42 6.39 -6.79
N ASP A 21 -2.80 7.53 -6.51
CA ASP A 21 -2.30 8.49 -7.49
C ASP A 21 -0.76 8.55 -7.45
N THR A 22 -0.13 8.09 -8.53
CA THR A 22 1.33 8.07 -8.66
C THR A 22 1.95 9.46 -8.80
N GLY A 23 1.15 10.50 -9.12
CA GLY A 23 1.59 11.89 -9.22
C GLY A 23 1.71 12.62 -7.87
N ILE A 24 1.25 12.01 -6.78
CA ILE A 24 1.34 12.58 -5.43
C ILE A 24 2.55 11.97 -4.71
N ASP A 25 3.41 12.84 -4.17
CA ASP A 25 4.54 12.44 -3.32
C ASP A 25 4.01 11.86 -1.99
N PRO A 26 4.35 10.60 -1.64
CA PRO A 26 3.94 9.99 -0.37
C PRO A 26 4.51 10.68 0.88
N GLY A 27 5.53 11.54 0.77
CA GLY A 27 6.11 12.26 1.90
C GLY A 27 6.74 11.34 2.96
N LEU A 28 7.07 10.10 2.58
CA LEU A 28 7.68 9.08 3.42
C LEU A 28 8.95 8.57 2.76
N PRO A 29 9.98 8.18 3.54
CA PRO A 29 11.15 7.51 3.00
C PRO A 29 10.76 6.32 2.13
N TRP A 30 11.21 6.33 0.87
CA TRP A 30 10.97 5.28 -0.12
C TRP A 30 9.48 5.03 -0.43
N GLY A 31 8.61 5.99 -0.13
CA GLY A 31 7.17 5.78 -0.22
C GLY A 31 6.70 5.42 -1.63
N ALA A 32 7.33 6.01 -2.66
CA ALA A 32 7.00 5.73 -4.05
C ALA A 32 7.39 4.29 -4.42
N GLU A 33 8.62 3.89 -4.11
CA GLU A 33 9.14 2.55 -4.38
C GLU A 33 8.39 1.47 -3.59
N LEU A 34 7.99 1.77 -2.35
CA LEU A 34 7.16 0.88 -1.52
C LEU A 34 5.77 0.68 -2.13
N ARG A 35 5.11 1.76 -2.56
CA ARG A 35 3.82 1.68 -3.25
C ARG A 35 3.95 0.87 -4.54
N ASP A 36 4.92 1.21 -5.38
CA ASP A 36 5.07 0.59 -6.69
C ASP A 36 5.42 -0.90 -6.59
N LEU A 37 6.19 -1.31 -5.58
CA LEU A 37 6.41 -2.72 -5.27
C LEU A 37 5.13 -3.42 -4.79
N ALA A 38 4.37 -2.81 -3.88
CA ALA A 38 3.11 -3.37 -3.42
C ALA A 38 2.10 -3.56 -4.57
N THR A 39 2.00 -2.58 -5.46
CA THR A 39 1.18 -2.67 -6.68
C THR A 39 1.66 -3.78 -7.62
N ALA A 40 2.99 -3.90 -7.82
CA ALA A 40 3.56 -4.94 -8.66
C ALA A 40 3.33 -6.35 -8.09
N MET A 41 3.32 -6.51 -6.77
CA MET A 41 3.05 -7.80 -6.13
C MET A 41 1.60 -8.25 -6.30
N VAL A 42 0.64 -7.32 -6.30
CA VAL A 42 -0.78 -7.64 -6.52
C VAL A 42 -1.08 -7.88 -8.00
N THR A 43 -0.49 -7.08 -8.89
CA THR A 43 -0.78 -7.16 -10.34
C THR A 43 0.08 -8.18 -11.08
N GLY A 44 1.20 -8.60 -10.50
CA GLY A 44 2.24 -9.40 -11.16
C GLY A 44 3.04 -8.62 -12.22
N GLN A 45 2.77 -7.34 -12.43
CA GLN A 45 3.40 -6.54 -13.48
C GLN A 45 4.63 -5.82 -12.94
N ARG A 46 5.73 -5.84 -13.72
CA ARG A 46 6.97 -5.09 -13.43
C ARG A 46 7.60 -5.42 -12.06
N LEU A 47 7.35 -6.62 -11.53
CA LEU A 47 7.80 -7.03 -10.20
C LEU A 47 9.31 -6.92 -10.02
N ASP A 48 10.10 -7.38 -11.00
CA ASP A 48 11.55 -7.29 -10.92
C ASP A 48 12.03 -5.83 -10.92
N GLU A 49 11.45 -4.98 -11.77
CA GLU A 49 11.78 -3.56 -11.84
C GLU A 49 11.49 -2.83 -10.52
N SER A 50 10.29 -3.03 -9.96
CA SER A 50 9.88 -2.40 -8.70
C SER A 50 10.69 -2.91 -7.51
N ARG A 51 11.01 -4.21 -7.48
CA ARG A 51 11.87 -4.79 -6.44
C ARG A 51 13.26 -4.20 -6.50
N ASP A 52 13.88 -4.16 -7.69
CA ASP A 52 15.24 -3.67 -7.85
C ASP A 52 15.31 -2.15 -7.58
N ALA A 53 14.27 -1.39 -7.90
CA ALA A 53 14.16 0.02 -7.53
C ALA A 53 14.17 0.22 -6.02
N LEU A 54 13.36 -0.55 -5.27
CA LEU A 54 13.34 -0.47 -3.82
C LEU A 54 14.67 -0.94 -3.19
N ILE A 55 15.30 -1.99 -3.73
CA ILE A 55 16.63 -2.44 -3.26
C ILE A 55 17.66 -1.32 -3.44
N ARG A 56 17.66 -0.62 -4.58
CA ARG A 56 18.58 0.50 -4.82
C ARG A 56 18.31 1.68 -3.88
N ALA A 57 17.06 2.00 -3.59
CA ALA A 57 16.69 3.17 -2.78
C ALA A 57 16.80 2.93 -1.27
N ALA A 58 16.39 1.75 -0.79
CA ALA A 58 16.22 1.44 0.63
C ALA A 58 17.15 0.31 1.13
N GLY A 59 17.74 -0.46 0.22
CA GLY A 59 18.56 -1.63 0.55
C GLY A 59 17.77 -2.95 0.59
N PRO A 60 18.47 -4.09 0.53
CA PRO A 60 17.85 -5.41 0.42
C PRO A 60 17.04 -5.81 1.65
N ARG A 61 17.43 -5.36 2.86
CA ARG A 61 16.71 -5.70 4.10
C ARG A 61 15.33 -5.04 4.15
N GLN A 62 15.24 -3.78 3.76
CA GLN A 62 14.00 -3.00 3.70
C GLN A 62 13.09 -3.55 2.61
N ALA A 63 13.65 -3.91 1.45
CA ALA A 63 12.90 -4.57 0.39
C ALA A 63 12.30 -5.91 0.85
N ALA A 64 13.09 -6.76 1.54
CA ALA A 64 12.61 -8.02 2.09
C ALA A 64 11.49 -7.81 3.12
N ALA A 65 11.61 -6.80 3.98
CA ALA A 65 10.56 -6.45 4.94
C ALA A 65 9.27 -6.01 4.24
N ALA A 66 9.36 -5.19 3.19
CA ALA A 66 8.21 -4.74 2.40
C ALA A 66 7.50 -5.92 1.72
N VAL A 67 8.26 -6.84 1.10
CA VAL A 67 7.72 -8.08 0.52
C VAL A 67 7.02 -8.93 1.58
N GLY A 68 7.61 -9.07 2.76
CA GLY A 68 7.01 -9.82 3.88
C GLY A 68 5.66 -9.24 4.31
N VAL A 69 5.54 -7.92 4.39
CA VAL A 69 4.27 -7.25 4.66
C VAL A 69 3.24 -7.55 3.57
N CYS A 70 3.61 -7.36 2.29
CA CYS A 70 2.71 -7.60 1.17
C CYS A 70 2.22 -9.05 1.12
N ALA A 71 3.12 -10.02 1.29
CA ALA A 71 2.78 -11.45 1.31
C ALA A 71 1.80 -11.80 2.45
N ASN A 72 1.97 -11.18 3.64
CA ASN A 72 1.04 -11.38 4.75
C ASN A 72 -0.36 -10.85 4.43
N PHE A 73 -0.47 -9.69 3.79
CA PHE A 73 -1.77 -9.15 3.37
C PHE A 73 -2.42 -9.99 2.27
N GLU A 74 -1.63 -10.51 1.32
CA GLU A 74 -2.17 -11.36 0.25
C GLU A 74 -2.74 -12.68 0.78
N MET A 75 -2.06 -13.30 1.75
CA MET A 75 -2.61 -14.46 2.45
C MET A 75 -3.96 -14.13 3.13
N MET A 76 -4.09 -12.96 3.75
CA MET A 76 -5.36 -12.54 4.35
C MET A 76 -6.44 -12.27 3.31
N ASN A 77 -6.10 -11.66 2.16
CA ASN A 77 -7.05 -11.45 1.06
C ASN A 77 -7.65 -12.79 0.63
N HIS A 78 -6.82 -13.81 0.37
CA HIS A 78 -7.29 -15.14 0.01
C HIS A 78 -8.22 -15.77 1.06
N ILE A 79 -7.91 -15.63 2.35
CA ILE A 79 -8.78 -16.16 3.42
C ILE A 79 -10.13 -15.43 3.43
N LEU A 80 -10.14 -14.11 3.30
CA LEU A 80 -11.37 -13.31 3.31
C LEU A 80 -12.24 -13.61 2.09
N ASP A 81 -11.62 -13.75 0.91
CA ASP A 81 -12.30 -14.10 -0.33
C ASP A 81 -12.88 -15.52 -0.26
N ALA A 82 -12.11 -16.50 0.23
CA ALA A 82 -12.55 -17.89 0.36
C ALA A 82 -13.71 -18.05 1.37
N THR A 83 -13.79 -17.19 2.37
CA THR A 83 -14.85 -17.22 3.39
C THR A 83 -16.06 -16.34 3.05
N GLY A 84 -15.99 -15.56 1.96
CA GLY A 84 -17.03 -14.61 1.58
C GLY A 84 -17.25 -13.52 2.63
N CYS A 85 -16.21 -13.16 3.38
CA CYS A 85 -16.30 -12.18 4.46
C CYS A 85 -16.68 -10.79 3.89
N PRO A 86 -17.84 -10.22 4.27
CA PRO A 86 -18.27 -8.94 3.69
C PRO A 86 -17.43 -7.78 4.22
N VAL A 87 -17.16 -6.80 3.35
CA VAL A 87 -16.50 -5.56 3.76
C VAL A 87 -17.44 -4.77 4.69
N PRO A 88 -17.02 -4.40 5.92
CA PRO A 88 -17.84 -3.62 6.83
C PRO A 88 -18.23 -2.26 6.23
N ALA A 89 -19.51 -1.89 6.33
CA ALA A 89 -20.00 -0.60 5.85
C ALA A 89 -19.28 0.60 6.51
N SER A 90 -18.80 0.43 7.74
CA SER A 90 -17.99 1.42 8.47
C SER A 90 -16.67 1.77 7.78
N LEU A 91 -16.20 0.96 6.82
CA LEU A 91 -15.00 1.25 6.01
C LEU A 91 -15.34 1.99 4.70
N GLY A 92 -16.61 2.29 4.43
CA GLY A 92 -17.02 2.96 3.19
C GLY A 92 -16.30 4.28 2.92
N PHE A 93 -16.03 5.07 3.97
CA PHE A 93 -15.32 6.35 3.88
C PHE A 93 -13.87 6.23 3.35
N VAL A 94 -13.28 5.03 3.39
CA VAL A 94 -11.90 4.80 2.92
C VAL A 94 -11.79 4.99 1.42
N ALA A 95 -12.84 4.66 0.66
CA ALA A 95 -12.86 4.92 -0.78
C ALA A 95 -12.75 6.43 -1.07
N ASP A 96 -13.54 7.25 -0.38
CA ASP A 96 -13.50 8.71 -0.49
C ASP A 96 -12.14 9.26 -0.07
N LEU A 97 -11.55 8.69 0.99
CA LEU A 97 -10.23 9.06 1.50
C LEU A 97 -9.11 8.86 0.48
N LEU A 98 -9.21 7.79 -0.31
CA LEU A 98 -8.27 7.41 -1.35
C LEU A 98 -8.62 8.04 -2.70
N GLY A 99 -9.69 8.82 -2.79
CA GLY A 99 -10.17 9.41 -4.05
C GLY A 99 -10.71 8.37 -5.03
N VAL A 100 -11.08 7.18 -4.59
CA VAL A 100 -11.63 6.11 -5.44
C VAL A 100 -13.14 6.28 -5.52
N THR A 101 -13.65 6.66 -6.70
CA THR A 101 -15.10 6.75 -6.93
C THR A 101 -15.68 5.35 -7.05
N ARG A 102 -16.65 4.96 -6.20
CA ARG A 102 -17.44 3.74 -6.44
C ARG A 102 -18.17 3.90 -7.77
N ARG A 103 -17.81 3.09 -8.77
CA ARG A 103 -18.68 2.88 -9.92
C ARG A 103 -19.80 1.94 -9.48
N HIS A 104 -21.03 2.42 -9.61
CA HIS A 104 -22.26 1.64 -9.41
C HIS A 104 -22.40 0.55 -10.48
#